data_AF-A0A1F4NSX4-F1
#
_entry.id   AF-A0A1F4NSX4-F1
#
_cell.length_a   1.000
_cell.length_b   1.000
_cell.length_c   1.000
_cell.angle_alpha   90.00
_cell.angle_beta   90.00
_cell.angle_gamma   90.00
#
_symmetry.space_group_name_H-M   'P 1'
#
loop_
_entity.id
_entity.type
_entity.pdbx_description
1 polymer ?
#
loop_
_entity_poly.entity_id
_entity_poly.type
_entity_poly.pdbx_seq_one_letter_code
_entity_poly.pdbx_strand_id
1 'polypeptide(L)'
;MKSKTELLFEAYLRQCKITYKYEPFSGSKNPDYLFKHHGKTILVEIKELEETPLDRATNTSLAKGGGTFSLDPGELYRILRRRIDAACRQLKPHGAKVDYCLVILGNKAGYDLDLDSVFYAMYGDLYLSIPFDIQGVGSMAKAESRMKATGSLRKHHPSNKQMYSPHTYLGGVGLIKRFNGRSYYEGKFYEKVLRGVNTKEWDAHTMLKFLKKKWLQHKKELPKLYKDPKKVFYKVEIISNPLSSRPIPKGIFTARWDYVRFPQIIYE
;
A
#
# COMPACT_ATOMS: atom_id res chain seq x y z
N MET A 1 15.96 14.47 12.79
CA MET A 1 14.57 14.98 12.83
C MET A 1 13.69 13.94 12.16
N LYS A 2 12.58 13.53 12.78
CA LYS A 2 11.69 12.49 12.23
C LYS A 2 10.81 13.06 11.11
N SER A 3 10.60 12.27 10.07
CA SER A 3 9.66 12.56 9.00
C SER A 3 8.20 12.47 9.47
N LYS A 4 7.28 13.00 8.67
CA LYS A 4 5.84 12.93 8.98
C LYS A 4 5.37 11.47 8.99
N THR A 5 5.84 10.66 8.05
CA THR A 5 5.47 9.24 7.97
C THR A 5 5.94 8.46 9.20
N GLU A 6 7.13 8.77 9.70
CA GLU A 6 7.63 8.21 10.96
C GLU A 6 6.73 8.55 12.15
N LEU A 7 6.37 9.84 12.31
CA LEU A 7 5.47 10.25 13.40
C LEU A 7 4.09 9.58 13.30
N LEU A 8 3.57 9.41 12.08
CA LEU A 8 2.32 8.67 11.83
C LEU A 8 2.46 7.20 12.23
N PHE A 9 3.57 6.57 11.90
CA PHE A 9 3.86 5.18 12.26
C PHE A 9 4.03 5.00 13.78
N GLU A 10 4.70 5.92 14.46
CA GLU A 10 4.84 5.91 15.93
C GLU A 10 3.50 6.06 16.65
N ALA A 11 2.64 6.96 16.16
CA ALA A 11 1.29 7.10 16.70
C ALA A 11 0.48 5.81 16.54
N TYR A 12 0.62 5.14 15.40
CA TYR A 12 0.04 3.84 15.17
C TYR A 12 0.55 2.79 16.16
N LEU A 13 1.88 2.67 16.34
CA LEU A 13 2.46 1.72 17.29
C LEU A 13 1.93 1.98 18.72
N ARG A 14 1.83 3.25 19.13
CA ARG A 14 1.27 3.65 20.44
C ARG A 14 -0.20 3.29 20.58
N GLN A 15 -1.04 3.53 19.58
CA GLN A 15 -2.45 3.15 19.62
C GLN A 15 -2.62 1.64 19.78
N CYS A 16 -1.73 0.86 19.16
CA CYS A 16 -1.71 -0.59 19.25
C CYS A 16 -0.99 -1.11 20.51
N LYS A 17 -0.57 -0.21 21.40
CA LYS A 17 0.16 -0.52 22.64
C LYS A 17 1.43 -1.33 22.38
N ILE A 18 2.09 -1.08 21.25
CA ILE A 18 3.35 -1.72 20.86
C ILE A 18 4.50 -0.83 21.33
N THR A 19 5.33 -1.35 22.22
CA THR A 19 6.60 -0.73 22.58
C THR A 19 7.63 -0.95 21.47
N TYR A 20 8.38 0.09 21.14
CA TYR A 20 9.36 0.06 20.05
C TYR A 20 10.65 0.76 20.44
N LYS A 21 11.73 0.44 19.73
CA LYS A 21 13.01 1.15 19.74
C LYS A 21 13.16 1.87 18.41
N TYR A 22 13.42 3.17 18.47
CA TYR A 22 13.79 3.99 17.32
C TYR A 22 15.31 3.89 17.12
N GLU A 23 15.76 3.76 15.87
CA GLU A 23 17.19 3.68 15.52
C GLU A 23 17.96 2.61 16.35
N PRO A 24 17.56 1.33 16.29
CA PRO A 24 17.94 0.29 17.26
C PRO A 24 19.40 -0.20 17.15
N PHE A 25 20.12 0.13 16.09
CA PHE A 25 21.51 -0.27 15.88
C PHE A 25 22.44 0.95 15.72
N SER A 26 23.75 0.75 15.77
CA SER A 26 24.73 1.79 15.45
C SER A 26 25.17 1.71 13.99
N GLY A 27 25.59 2.84 13.42
CA GLY A 27 26.19 2.93 12.08
C GLY A 27 25.29 3.53 11.00
N SER A 28 25.78 3.54 9.76
CA SER A 28 25.18 4.28 8.63
C SER A 28 23.99 3.58 7.95
N LYS A 29 23.72 2.32 8.29
CA LYS A 29 22.57 1.53 7.78
C LYS A 29 21.73 1.06 8.95
N ASN A 30 21.22 2.02 9.69
CA ASN A 30 20.38 1.79 10.85
C ASN A 30 18.91 1.89 10.43
N PRO A 31 18.13 0.81 10.52
CA PRO A 31 16.71 0.86 10.22
C PRO A 31 15.96 1.73 11.22
N ASP A 32 14.83 2.30 10.81
CA ASP A 32 14.14 3.28 11.65
C ASP A 32 13.56 2.70 12.96
N TYR A 33 13.00 1.48 12.92
CA TYR A 33 12.32 0.91 14.11
C TYR A 33 12.57 -0.59 14.31
N LEU A 34 12.60 -1.00 15.59
CA LEU A 34 12.55 -2.39 16.04
C LEU A 34 11.49 -2.56 17.12
N PHE A 35 10.61 -3.54 16.99
CA PHE A 35 9.62 -3.85 18.02
C PHE A 35 9.30 -5.34 18.09
N LYS A 36 8.59 -5.73 19.15
CA LYS A 36 8.00 -7.07 19.28
C LYS A 36 6.49 -7.00 19.11
N HIS A 37 5.93 -7.91 18.32
CA HIS A 37 4.49 -8.06 18.16
C HIS A 37 4.14 -9.54 18.06
N HIS A 38 3.18 -10.01 18.84
CA HIS A 38 2.84 -11.44 18.96
C HIS A 38 4.06 -12.35 19.17
N GLY A 39 5.00 -11.92 20.02
CA GLY A 39 6.24 -12.66 20.31
C GLY A 39 7.29 -12.64 19.19
N LYS A 40 7.02 -11.97 18.07
CA LYS A 40 7.91 -11.87 16.91
C LYS A 40 8.62 -10.54 16.87
N THR A 41 9.91 -10.57 16.55
CA THR A 41 10.77 -9.39 16.42
C THR A 41 10.69 -8.86 15.00
N ILE A 42 10.25 -7.60 14.86
CA ILE A 42 10.00 -6.96 13.58
C ILE A 42 10.91 -5.75 13.45
N LEU A 43 11.66 -5.70 12.36
CA LEU A 43 12.51 -4.58 11.97
C LEU A 43 11.86 -3.82 10.83
N VAL A 44 11.77 -2.51 10.96
CA VAL A 44 11.04 -1.65 10.04
C VAL A 44 11.93 -0.57 9.49
N GLU A 45 11.79 -0.34 8.19
CA GLU A 45 12.36 0.79 7.48
C GLU A 45 11.24 1.60 6.83
N ILE A 46 11.26 2.91 7.00
CA ILE A 46 10.28 3.84 6.44
C ILE A 46 10.88 4.56 5.24
N LYS A 47 10.08 4.67 4.18
CA LYS A 47 10.43 5.48 2.99
C LYS A 47 9.28 6.36 2.58
N GLU A 48 9.56 7.63 2.40
CA GLU A 48 8.60 8.57 1.82
C GLU A 48 8.71 8.60 0.29
N LEU A 49 7.56 8.61 -0.37
CA LEU A 49 7.41 8.93 -1.77
C LEU A 49 7.28 10.45 -1.88
N GLU A 50 8.34 11.08 -2.37
CA GLU A 50 8.43 12.52 -2.53
C GLU A 50 7.88 12.94 -3.88
N GLU A 51 7.28 14.13 -3.94
CA GLU A 51 6.89 14.73 -5.21
C GLU A 51 8.12 15.01 -6.06
N THR A 52 8.11 14.53 -7.29
CA THR A 52 9.07 14.99 -8.29
C THR A 52 8.73 16.43 -8.71
N PRO A 53 9.67 17.17 -9.35
CA PRO A 53 9.36 18.46 -9.94
C PRO A 53 8.17 18.41 -10.92
N LEU A 54 8.03 17.30 -11.66
CA LEU A 54 6.91 17.08 -12.56
C LEU A 54 5.58 16.94 -11.80
N ASP A 55 5.57 16.18 -10.70
CA ASP A 55 4.39 16.02 -9.85
C ASP A 55 3.96 17.36 -9.27
N ARG A 56 4.91 18.18 -8.81
CA ARG A 56 4.64 19.54 -8.31
C ARG A 56 4.02 20.44 -9.36
N ALA A 57 4.59 20.47 -10.57
CA ALA A 57 4.05 21.25 -11.67
C ALA A 57 2.62 20.82 -12.02
N THR A 58 2.39 19.51 -12.01
CA THR A 58 1.10 18.89 -12.29
C THR A 58 0.07 19.22 -11.21
N ASN A 59 0.40 19.02 -9.94
CA ASN A 59 -0.45 19.34 -8.80
C ASN A 59 -0.81 20.83 -8.76
N THR A 60 0.13 21.70 -9.14
CA THR A 60 -0.11 23.14 -9.27
C THR A 60 -1.08 23.47 -10.40
N SER A 61 -0.99 22.75 -11.53
CA SER A 61 -1.93 22.89 -12.66
C SER A 61 -3.33 22.40 -12.29
N LEU A 62 -3.42 21.24 -11.64
CA LEU A 62 -4.67 20.66 -11.13
C LEU A 62 -5.37 21.59 -10.14
N ALA A 63 -4.62 22.16 -9.20
CA ALA A 63 -5.14 23.12 -8.22
C ALA A 63 -5.72 24.39 -8.87
N LYS A 64 -5.27 24.73 -10.09
CA LYS A 64 -5.78 25.84 -10.91
C LYS A 64 -6.93 25.42 -11.84
N GLY A 65 -7.47 24.21 -11.68
CA GLY A 65 -8.56 23.68 -12.50
C GLY A 65 -8.10 22.98 -13.79
N GLY A 66 -6.81 22.72 -13.96
CA GLY A 66 -6.24 22.10 -15.15
C GLY A 66 -6.23 20.57 -15.11
N GLY A 67 -7.10 19.93 -15.91
CA GLY A 67 -6.94 18.55 -16.42
C GLY A 67 -6.98 17.41 -15.40
N THR A 68 -6.74 16.18 -15.86
CA THR A 68 -6.54 14.98 -15.02
C THR A 68 -5.24 14.34 -15.50
N PHE A 69 -4.26 14.16 -14.63
CA PHE A 69 -3.02 13.47 -15.02
C PHE A 69 -3.11 12.00 -14.62
N SER A 70 -2.91 11.11 -15.59
CA SER A 70 -2.64 9.70 -15.34
C SER A 70 -1.14 9.50 -15.50
N LEU A 71 -0.43 9.23 -14.41
CA LEU A 71 0.90 8.61 -14.52
C LEU A 71 0.74 7.30 -15.29
N ASP A 72 1.69 7.00 -16.18
CA ASP A 72 1.87 5.62 -16.64
C ASP A 72 2.05 4.75 -15.39
N PRO A 73 1.18 3.76 -15.13
CA PRO A 73 1.32 2.87 -13.98
C PRO A 73 2.73 2.27 -13.88
N GLY A 74 3.39 2.04 -15.02
CA GLY A 74 4.78 1.58 -15.08
C GLY A 74 5.78 2.51 -14.40
N GLU A 75 5.64 3.84 -14.51
CA GLU A 75 6.53 4.79 -13.85
C GLU A 75 6.30 4.82 -12.34
N LEU A 76 5.03 4.79 -11.91
CA LEU A 76 4.68 4.67 -10.49
C LEU A 76 5.30 3.42 -9.85
N TYR A 77 5.21 2.28 -10.53
CA TYR A 77 5.79 1.02 -10.05
C TYR A 77 7.32 1.10 -9.95
N ARG A 78 7.99 1.79 -10.89
CA ARG A 78 9.45 2.03 -10.81
C ARG A 78 9.83 2.90 -9.62
N ILE A 79 9.08 3.96 -9.34
CA ILE A 79 9.31 4.84 -8.18
C ILE A 79 9.17 4.04 -6.88
N LEU A 80 8.07 3.31 -6.72
CA LEU A 80 7.81 2.44 -5.57
C LEU A 80 8.94 1.41 -5.40
N ARG A 81 9.31 0.72 -6.48
CA ARG A 81 10.37 -0.29 -6.49
C ARG A 81 11.71 0.27 -6.04
N ARG A 82 12.11 1.45 -6.52
CA ARG A 82 13.36 2.11 -6.10
C ARG A 82 13.38 2.38 -4.59
N ARG A 83 12.25 2.81 -4.01
CA ARG A 83 12.15 3.05 -2.56
C ARG A 83 12.20 1.74 -1.77
N ILE A 84 11.50 0.70 -2.22
CA ILE A 84 11.56 -0.64 -1.61
C ILE A 84 12.99 -1.19 -1.67
N ASP A 85 13.67 -1.10 -2.81
CA ASP A 85 15.05 -1.55 -2.99
C ASP A 85 16.02 -0.80 -2.07
N ALA A 86 15.85 0.52 -1.93
CA ALA A 86 16.66 1.33 -1.03
C ALA A 86 16.47 0.89 0.44
N ALA A 87 15.23 0.67 0.87
CA ALA A 87 14.93 0.19 2.21
C ALA A 87 15.49 -1.21 2.47
N CYS A 88 15.34 -2.11 1.49
CA CYS A 88 15.89 -3.46 1.50
C CYS A 88 17.41 -3.46 1.73
N ARG A 89 18.16 -2.56 1.07
CA ARG A 89 19.62 -2.43 1.29
C ARG A 89 20.00 -2.04 2.72
N GLN A 90 19.13 -1.33 3.44
CA GLN A 90 19.35 -0.96 4.85
C GLN A 90 18.96 -2.10 5.79
N LEU A 91 17.89 -2.84 5.48
CA LEU A 91 17.41 -3.97 6.29
C LEU A 91 18.28 -5.22 6.17
N LYS A 92 18.84 -5.48 4.98
CA LYS A 92 19.57 -6.72 4.66
C LYS A 92 20.65 -7.12 5.69
N PRO A 93 21.53 -6.21 6.16
CA PRO A 93 22.58 -6.57 7.14
C PRO A 93 22.03 -7.09 8.48
N HIS A 94 20.77 -6.80 8.79
CA HIS A 94 20.15 -7.11 10.09
C HIS A 94 19.08 -8.20 10.00
N GLY A 95 18.66 -8.59 8.79
CA GLY A 95 17.54 -9.51 8.58
C GLY A 95 17.71 -10.88 9.25
N ALA A 96 18.94 -11.37 9.44
CA ALA A 96 19.20 -12.62 10.15
C ALA A 96 18.86 -12.54 11.65
N LYS A 97 18.87 -11.35 12.24
CA LYS A 97 18.71 -11.11 13.69
C LYS A 97 17.26 -10.95 14.14
N VAL A 98 16.31 -10.93 13.21
CA VAL A 98 14.89 -10.62 13.46
C VAL A 98 13.99 -11.64 12.78
N ASP A 99 12.75 -11.79 13.24
CA ASP A 99 11.79 -12.69 12.59
C ASP A 99 11.34 -12.12 11.24
N TYR A 100 11.05 -10.81 11.17
CA TYR A 100 10.54 -10.16 9.97
C TYR A 100 11.20 -8.81 9.71
N CYS A 101 11.46 -8.54 8.43
CA CYS A 101 11.75 -7.19 7.94
C CYS A 101 10.51 -6.63 7.23
N LEU A 102 10.18 -5.38 7.49
CA LEU A 102 9.02 -4.68 6.91
C LEU A 102 9.47 -3.33 6.35
N VAL A 103 8.97 -2.97 5.18
CA VAL A 103 9.12 -1.61 4.64
C VAL A 103 7.79 -0.89 4.79
N ILE A 104 7.78 0.33 5.32
CA ILE A 104 6.58 1.17 5.37
C ILE A 104 6.74 2.35 4.40
N LEU A 105 5.82 2.45 3.45
CA LEU A 105 5.79 3.53 2.48
C LEU A 105 4.87 4.65 2.94
N GLY A 106 5.41 5.86 3.01
CA GLY A 106 4.67 7.11 3.17
C GLY A 106 4.38 7.74 1.83
N ASN A 107 3.21 8.35 1.69
CA ASN A 107 2.78 8.98 0.44
C ASN A 107 2.71 10.50 0.57
N LYS A 108 3.88 11.15 0.54
CA LYS A 108 3.94 12.62 0.57
C LYS A 108 3.52 13.23 -0.76
N ALA A 109 3.72 12.50 -1.86
CA ALA A 109 3.39 12.92 -3.21
C ALA A 109 1.91 12.93 -3.57
N GLY A 110 1.06 12.34 -2.73
CA GLY A 110 -0.39 12.31 -2.97
C GLY A 110 -0.81 11.39 -4.11
N TYR A 111 0.03 10.44 -4.52
CA TYR A 111 -0.33 9.42 -5.51
C TYR A 111 -1.54 8.60 -5.04
N ASP A 112 -2.41 8.16 -5.93
CA ASP A 112 -3.43 7.18 -5.55
C ASP A 112 -2.77 5.80 -5.46
N LEU A 113 -2.38 5.42 -4.24
CA LEU A 113 -1.66 4.18 -3.97
C LEU A 113 -2.58 3.16 -3.33
N ASP A 114 -2.50 1.94 -3.81
CA ASP A 114 -3.12 0.77 -3.21
C ASP A 114 -2.14 -0.40 -3.06
N LEU A 115 -2.63 -1.50 -2.47
CA LEU A 115 -1.82 -2.70 -2.28
C LEU A 115 -1.45 -3.35 -3.62
N ASP A 116 -2.27 -3.18 -4.65
CA ASP A 116 -2.01 -3.70 -5.99
C ASP A 116 -0.82 -2.98 -6.61
N SER A 117 -0.73 -1.65 -6.46
CA SER A 117 0.42 -0.86 -6.89
C SER A 117 1.71 -1.32 -6.21
N VAL A 118 1.66 -1.65 -4.91
CA VAL A 118 2.80 -2.22 -4.17
C VAL A 118 3.12 -3.63 -4.67
N PHE A 119 2.11 -4.47 -4.93
CA PHE A 119 2.28 -5.80 -5.49
C PHE A 119 3.01 -5.75 -6.84
N TYR A 120 2.57 -4.91 -7.77
CA TYR A 120 3.22 -4.74 -9.06
C TYR A 120 4.64 -4.15 -8.94
N ALA A 121 4.85 -3.20 -8.02
CA ALA A 121 6.19 -2.70 -7.74
C ALA A 121 7.14 -3.82 -7.26
N MET A 122 6.66 -4.72 -6.40
CA MET A 122 7.42 -5.85 -5.87
C MET A 122 7.69 -6.92 -6.93
N TYR A 123 6.67 -7.37 -7.66
CA TYR A 123 6.76 -8.59 -8.48
C TYR A 123 6.90 -8.32 -9.97
N GLY A 124 6.42 -7.20 -10.49
CA GLY A 124 6.57 -6.87 -11.91
C GLY A 124 5.50 -5.95 -12.41
N ASP A 125 5.82 -5.26 -13.51
CA ASP A 125 4.93 -4.24 -14.06
C ASP A 125 3.78 -4.93 -14.79
N LEU A 126 2.56 -4.64 -14.36
CA LEU A 126 1.36 -4.99 -15.11
C LEU A 126 1.37 -4.23 -16.44
N TYR A 127 1.09 -4.92 -17.54
CA TYR A 127 0.82 -4.28 -18.82
C TYR A 127 -0.34 -4.98 -19.53
N LEU A 128 -1.05 -4.21 -20.34
CA LEU A 128 -2.09 -4.73 -21.22
C LEU A 128 -1.46 -5.10 -22.56
N SER A 129 -1.65 -6.35 -22.99
CA SER A 129 -1.26 -6.83 -24.30
C SER A 129 -2.50 -6.89 -25.17
N ILE A 130 -2.61 -6.00 -26.16
CA ILE A 130 -3.71 -6.01 -27.12
C ILE A 130 -3.15 -6.55 -28.44
N PRO A 131 -3.58 -7.75 -28.89
CA PRO A 131 -3.14 -8.26 -30.18
C PRO A 131 -3.76 -7.42 -31.30
N PHE A 132 -2.93 -7.11 -32.31
CA PHE A 132 -3.33 -6.44 -33.55
C PHE A 132 -3.41 -7.47 -34.68
N ASP A 133 -4.37 -7.32 -35.58
CA ASP A 133 -4.39 -8.08 -36.83
C ASP A 133 -3.44 -7.50 -37.89
N ILE A 134 -3.39 -8.13 -39.06
CA ILE A 134 -2.56 -7.69 -40.19
C ILE A 134 -2.93 -6.30 -40.72
N GLN A 135 -4.10 -5.77 -40.37
CA GLN A 135 -4.57 -4.44 -40.75
C GLN A 135 -4.28 -3.39 -39.66
N GLY A 136 -3.63 -3.80 -38.55
CA GLY A 136 -3.32 -2.92 -37.44
C GLY A 136 -4.51 -2.59 -36.55
N VAL A 137 -5.60 -3.36 -36.64
CA VAL A 137 -6.78 -3.18 -35.78
C VAL A 137 -6.61 -3.99 -34.49
N GLY A 138 -6.58 -3.29 -33.35
CA GLY A 138 -6.49 -3.90 -32.03
C GLY A 138 -7.85 -4.40 -31.54
N SER A 139 -7.89 -5.56 -30.88
CA SER A 139 -9.13 -6.09 -30.29
C SER A 139 -9.10 -6.02 -28.77
N MET A 140 -9.88 -5.11 -28.17
CA MET A 140 -10.05 -5.02 -26.71
C MET A 140 -10.67 -6.29 -26.11
N ALA A 141 -11.51 -7.01 -26.88
CA ALA A 141 -12.09 -8.29 -26.46
C ALA A 141 -11.03 -9.40 -26.33
N LYS A 142 -9.87 -9.24 -26.99
CA LYS A 142 -8.72 -10.15 -26.90
C LYS A 142 -7.58 -9.56 -26.06
N ALA A 143 -7.82 -8.47 -25.34
CA ALA A 143 -6.80 -7.87 -24.50
C ALA A 143 -6.47 -8.79 -23.33
N GLU A 144 -5.18 -9.05 -23.13
CA GLU A 144 -4.68 -9.87 -22.03
C GLU A 144 -3.89 -8.99 -21.06
N SER A 145 -4.17 -9.13 -19.76
CA SER A 145 -3.28 -8.61 -18.73
C SER A 145 -2.08 -9.53 -18.60
N ARG A 146 -0.88 -8.99 -18.82
CA ARG A 146 0.39 -9.71 -18.65
C ARG A 146 1.26 -8.99 -17.63
N MET A 147 2.11 -9.72 -16.93
CA MET A 147 3.16 -9.13 -16.09
C MET A 147 4.47 -9.16 -16.87
N LYS A 148 5.13 -8.01 -17.04
CA LYS A 148 6.53 -8.04 -17.47
C LYS A 148 7.32 -8.58 -16.29
N ALA A 149 8.27 -9.49 -16.56
CA ALA A 149 9.30 -9.84 -15.59
C ALA A 149 10.23 -8.62 -15.40
N THR A 150 9.74 -7.62 -14.67
CA THR A 150 10.46 -6.47 -14.13
C THR A 150 10.44 -6.58 -12.60
N GLY A 151 11.33 -5.88 -11.88
CA GLY A 151 11.39 -6.01 -10.41
C GLY A 151 11.98 -7.33 -9.90
N SER A 152 11.38 -7.92 -8.85
CA SER A 152 11.94 -9.11 -8.18
C SER A 152 11.94 -10.36 -9.06
N LEU A 153 11.08 -10.42 -10.08
CA LEU A 153 10.98 -11.56 -10.99
C LEU A 153 12.04 -11.55 -12.12
N ARG A 154 12.98 -10.59 -12.14
CA ARG A 154 13.94 -10.41 -13.26
C ARG A 154 15.05 -11.42 -13.43
N LYS A 155 15.21 -12.44 -12.58
CA LYS A 155 16.31 -13.40 -12.78
C LYS A 155 15.90 -14.57 -13.66
N HIS A 156 15.62 -14.28 -14.94
CA HIS A 156 15.78 -15.29 -15.99
C HIS A 156 17.23 -15.30 -16.46
N HIS A 157 17.95 -16.31 -16.02
CA HIS A 157 18.99 -16.94 -16.84
C HIS A 157 18.25 -17.82 -17.86
N PRO A 158 18.71 -17.97 -19.12
CA PRO A 158 18.07 -18.78 -20.17
C PRO A 158 17.91 -20.29 -19.86
N SER A 159 18.21 -20.74 -18.64
CA SER A 159 18.26 -22.15 -18.22
C SER A 159 17.04 -22.64 -17.42
N ASN A 160 15.88 -21.98 -17.52
CA ASN A 160 14.63 -22.47 -16.89
C ASN A 160 14.67 -22.65 -15.35
N LYS A 161 15.62 -21.99 -14.66
CA LYS A 161 15.68 -22.05 -13.18
C LYS A 161 14.63 -21.16 -12.53
N GLN A 162 14.05 -21.69 -11.45
CA GLN A 162 12.96 -21.14 -10.64
C GLN A 162 13.10 -19.64 -10.33
N MET A 163 11.99 -18.90 -10.31
CA MET A 163 11.97 -17.47 -10.00
C MET A 163 12.36 -17.23 -8.54
N TYR A 164 13.41 -16.42 -8.31
CA TYR A 164 13.82 -16.02 -6.95
C TYR A 164 13.60 -14.52 -6.77
N SER A 165 12.84 -14.13 -5.73
CA SER A 165 12.83 -12.74 -5.28
C SER A 165 14.22 -12.36 -4.74
N PRO A 166 14.82 -11.21 -5.12
CA PRO A 166 16.11 -10.79 -4.58
C PRO A 166 16.01 -10.37 -3.11
N HIS A 167 14.78 -10.20 -2.60
CA HIS A 167 14.48 -9.73 -1.23
C HIS A 167 13.81 -10.83 -0.42
N THR A 168 14.35 -12.05 -0.42
CA THR A 168 13.79 -13.17 0.35
C THR A 168 13.69 -12.88 1.86
N TYR A 169 14.50 -11.98 2.42
CA TYR A 169 14.43 -11.58 3.83
C TYR A 169 13.32 -10.54 4.13
N LEU A 170 12.75 -9.89 3.11
CA LEU A 170 11.69 -8.91 3.29
C LEU A 170 10.37 -9.65 3.51
N GLY A 171 9.81 -9.57 4.72
CA GLY A 171 8.56 -10.24 5.08
C GLY A 171 7.31 -9.59 4.48
N GLY A 172 7.36 -8.28 4.19
CA GLY A 172 6.26 -7.56 3.54
C GLY A 172 6.54 -6.08 3.33
N VAL A 173 5.59 -5.41 2.67
CA VAL A 173 5.60 -3.96 2.47
C VAL A 173 4.26 -3.40 2.96
N GLY A 174 4.32 -2.32 3.73
CA GLY A 174 3.15 -1.58 4.18
C GLY A 174 3.05 -0.20 3.54
N LEU A 175 1.84 0.34 3.55
CA LEU A 175 1.51 1.67 3.05
C LEU A 175 0.71 2.42 4.12
N ILE A 176 1.13 3.65 4.43
CA ILE A 176 0.33 4.57 5.25
C ILE A 176 -0.60 5.36 4.33
N LYS A 177 -1.88 5.01 4.35
CA LYS A 177 -2.94 5.69 3.60
C LYS A 177 -3.60 6.77 4.44
N ARG A 178 -3.90 7.91 3.80
CA ARG A 178 -4.68 9.01 4.38
C ARG A 178 -6.11 8.95 3.84
N PHE A 179 -7.08 9.06 4.74
CA PHE A 179 -8.50 9.15 4.41
C PHE A 179 -9.05 10.45 4.99
N ASN A 180 -9.92 11.12 4.25
CA ASN A 180 -10.82 12.08 4.88
C ASN A 180 -11.93 11.31 5.64
N GLY A 181 -12.68 12.01 6.49
CA GLY A 181 -13.75 11.39 7.25
C GLY A 181 -14.75 10.68 6.35
N ARG A 182 -15.10 11.28 5.22
CA ARG A 182 -15.98 10.66 4.22
C ARG A 182 -15.50 9.27 3.79
N SER A 183 -14.34 9.17 3.16
CA SER A 183 -13.77 7.90 2.68
C SER A 183 -13.58 6.87 3.79
N TYR A 184 -13.27 7.31 5.02
CA TYR A 184 -13.25 6.43 6.19
C TYR A 184 -14.61 5.73 6.37
N TYR A 185 -15.70 6.49 6.49
CA TYR A 185 -16.98 5.93 6.88
C TYR A 185 -17.60 5.14 5.73
N GLU A 186 -17.37 5.58 4.49
CA GLU A 186 -17.72 4.82 3.29
C GLU A 186 -17.00 3.46 3.26
N GLY A 187 -15.71 3.40 3.60
CA GLY A 187 -14.98 2.14 3.73
C GLY A 187 -15.55 1.21 4.81
N LYS A 188 -15.86 1.75 6.00
CA LYS A 188 -16.51 1.00 7.09
C LYS A 188 -17.89 0.49 6.72
N PHE A 189 -18.64 1.22 5.89
CA PHE A 189 -19.92 0.77 5.37
C PHE A 189 -19.78 -0.50 4.54
N TYR A 190 -18.89 -0.50 3.54
CA TYR A 190 -18.70 -1.69 2.71
C TYR A 190 -18.28 -2.90 3.55
N GLU A 191 -17.38 -2.70 4.51
CA GLU A 191 -17.02 -3.75 5.46
C GLU A 191 -18.23 -4.27 6.25
N LYS A 192 -19.02 -3.37 6.85
CA LYS A 192 -20.20 -3.76 7.65
C LYS A 192 -21.27 -4.45 6.81
N VAL A 193 -21.48 -4.01 5.58
CA VAL A 193 -22.56 -4.48 4.70
C VAL A 193 -22.22 -5.80 4.05
N LEU A 194 -20.96 -5.99 3.67
CA LEU A 194 -20.50 -7.23 3.05
C LEU A 194 -20.17 -8.30 4.09
N ARG A 195 -19.92 -7.93 5.34
CA ARG A 195 -19.66 -8.88 6.42
C ARG A 195 -20.89 -9.75 6.68
N GLY A 196 -20.75 -11.05 6.42
CA GLY A 196 -21.82 -12.05 6.62
C GLY A 196 -22.78 -12.19 5.44
N VAL A 197 -22.55 -11.50 4.32
CA VAL A 197 -23.31 -11.73 3.09
C VAL A 197 -22.59 -12.80 2.28
N ASN A 198 -23.25 -13.95 2.06
CA ASN A 198 -22.78 -14.94 1.09
C ASN A 198 -23.14 -14.44 -0.32
N THR A 199 -22.18 -13.84 -1.02
CA THR A 199 -22.38 -13.30 -2.37
C THR A 199 -22.10 -14.32 -3.47
N LYS A 200 -21.77 -15.58 -3.14
CA LYS A 200 -21.34 -16.59 -4.13
C LYS A 200 -22.39 -16.93 -5.17
N GLU A 201 -23.67 -16.78 -4.82
CA GLU A 201 -24.81 -17.14 -5.68
C GLU A 201 -25.50 -15.92 -6.30
N TRP A 202 -24.99 -14.71 -6.04
CA TRP A 202 -25.61 -13.50 -6.55
C TRP A 202 -25.07 -13.17 -7.93
N ASP A 203 -25.98 -12.96 -8.88
CA ASP A 203 -25.63 -12.27 -10.11
C ASP A 203 -25.25 -10.79 -9.82
N ALA A 204 -24.56 -10.16 -10.77
CA ALA A 204 -24.09 -8.78 -10.62
C ALA A 204 -25.23 -7.77 -10.38
N HIS A 205 -26.41 -7.99 -10.98
CA HIS A 205 -27.56 -7.10 -10.82
C HIS A 205 -28.13 -7.17 -9.41
N THR A 206 -28.30 -8.37 -8.87
CA THR A 206 -28.75 -8.63 -7.49
C THR A 206 -27.78 -8.00 -6.48
N MET A 207 -26.47 -8.17 -6.69
CA MET A 207 -25.44 -7.53 -5.88
C MET A 207 -25.53 -6.00 -5.92
N LEU A 208 -25.64 -5.40 -7.11
CA LEU A 208 -25.73 -3.95 -7.26
C LEU A 208 -27.02 -3.38 -6.63
N LYS A 209 -28.17 -4.06 -6.76
CA LYS A 209 -29.43 -3.64 -6.15
C LYS A 209 -29.36 -3.66 -4.62
N PHE A 210 -28.75 -4.70 -4.05
CA PHE A 210 -28.50 -4.79 -2.61
C PHE A 210 -27.57 -3.68 -2.12
N LEU A 211 -26.41 -3.51 -2.77
CA LEU A 211 -25.43 -2.49 -2.41
C LEU A 211 -26.04 -1.09 -2.50
N LYS A 212 -26.81 -0.79 -3.56
CA LYS A 212 -27.52 0.49 -3.71
C LYS A 212 -28.53 0.72 -2.59
N LYS A 213 -29.35 -0.27 -2.25
CA LYS A 213 -30.32 -0.16 -1.15
C LYS A 213 -29.64 0.11 0.19
N LYS A 214 -28.59 -0.66 0.51
CA LYS A 214 -27.81 -0.49 1.74
C LYS A 214 -27.08 0.85 1.77
N TRP A 215 -26.54 1.28 0.63
CA TRP A 215 -25.84 2.56 0.51
C TRP A 215 -26.77 3.73 0.74
N LEU A 216 -27.98 3.69 0.17
CA LEU A 216 -29.00 4.72 0.40
C LEU A 216 -29.43 4.79 1.87
N GLN A 217 -29.57 3.64 2.54
CA GLN A 217 -29.84 3.59 3.98
C GLN A 217 -28.68 4.22 4.77
N HIS A 218 -27.45 3.83 4.47
CA HIS A 218 -26.27 4.35 5.15
C HIS A 218 -26.03 5.83 4.86
N LYS A 219 -26.31 6.31 3.65
CA LYS A 219 -26.18 7.73 3.28
C LYS A 219 -27.07 8.63 4.13
N LYS A 220 -28.21 8.13 4.63
CA LYS A 220 -29.06 8.84 5.59
C LYS A 220 -28.46 8.85 7.01
N GLU A 221 -27.69 7.83 7.36
CA GLU A 221 -27.00 7.70 8.65
C GLU A 221 -25.65 8.44 8.66
N LEU A 222 -25.05 8.62 7.49
CA LEU A 222 -23.73 9.18 7.27
C LEU A 222 -23.53 10.55 7.96
N PRO A 223 -24.41 11.56 7.79
CA PRO A 223 -24.31 12.84 8.51
C PRO A 223 -24.28 12.70 10.04
N LYS A 224 -24.89 11.65 10.59
CA LYS A 224 -24.90 11.38 12.04
C LYS A 224 -23.58 10.74 12.52
N LEU A 225 -22.89 10.03 11.62
CA LEU A 225 -21.60 9.40 11.87
C LEU A 225 -20.44 10.40 11.65
N TYR A 226 -20.61 11.36 10.73
CA TYR A 226 -19.68 12.46 10.46
C TYR A 226 -19.77 13.58 11.50
N LYS A 227 -19.25 13.37 12.71
CA LYS A 227 -19.08 14.50 13.65
C LYS A 227 -18.15 15.58 13.07
N ASP A 228 -17.23 15.20 12.19
CA ASP A 228 -16.34 16.11 11.48
C ASP A 228 -15.86 15.48 10.15
N PRO A 229 -16.37 15.91 8.99
CA PRO A 229 -15.96 15.40 7.68
C PRO A 229 -14.55 15.85 7.27
N LYS A 230 -14.02 16.92 7.88
CA LYS A 230 -12.65 17.41 7.65
C LYS A 230 -11.62 16.61 8.44
N LYS A 231 -12.08 15.78 9.40
CA LYS A 231 -11.21 14.91 10.18
C LYS A 231 -10.43 13.97 9.26
N VAL A 232 -9.12 13.91 9.49
CA VAL A 232 -8.20 13.05 8.75
C VAL A 232 -7.95 11.78 9.56
N PHE A 233 -8.01 10.65 8.87
CA PHE A 233 -7.70 9.34 9.41
C PHE A 233 -6.55 8.74 8.63
N TYR A 234 -5.75 7.90 9.28
CA TYR A 234 -4.75 7.12 8.57
C TYR A 234 -4.88 5.65 8.88
N LYS A 235 -4.45 4.84 7.91
CA LYS A 235 -4.47 3.39 7.95
C LYS A 235 -3.13 2.87 7.49
N VAL A 236 -2.57 1.90 8.20
CA VAL A 236 -1.44 1.12 7.69
C VAL A 236 -2.00 -0.15 7.07
N GLU A 237 -1.75 -0.36 5.78
CA GLU A 237 -2.09 -1.60 5.08
C GLU A 237 -0.81 -2.34 4.73
N ILE A 238 -0.74 -3.65 4.96
CA ILE A 238 0.46 -4.45 4.72
C ILE A 238 0.15 -5.56 3.73
N ILE A 239 0.99 -5.70 2.71
CA ILE A 239 1.03 -6.87 1.85
C ILE A 239 2.21 -7.76 2.27
N SER A 240 1.90 -9.02 2.57
CA SER A 240 2.92 -10.03 2.88
C SER A 240 3.70 -10.37 1.60
N ASN A 241 4.98 -10.68 1.75
CA ASN A 241 5.80 -11.20 0.67
C ASN A 241 5.78 -12.74 0.68
N PRO A 242 4.94 -13.41 -0.12
CA PRO A 242 4.91 -14.87 -0.19
C PRO A 242 6.22 -15.49 -0.70
N LEU A 243 7.06 -14.73 -1.40
CA LEU A 243 8.38 -15.18 -1.87
C LEU A 243 9.49 -14.96 -0.84
N SER A 244 9.14 -14.50 0.37
CA SER A 244 10.08 -14.40 1.48
C SER A 244 10.43 -15.77 2.03
N SER A 245 11.66 -15.94 2.54
CA SER A 245 12.03 -17.09 3.38
C SER A 245 11.35 -17.04 4.75
N ARG A 246 10.81 -15.87 5.14
CA ARG A 246 10.07 -15.63 6.39
C ARG A 246 8.83 -14.80 6.06
N PRO A 247 7.85 -15.36 5.31
CA PRO A 247 6.65 -14.61 4.96
C PRO A 247 5.91 -14.25 6.24
N ILE A 248 5.38 -13.03 6.29
CA ILE A 248 4.56 -12.59 7.41
C ILE A 248 3.27 -13.44 7.41
N PRO A 249 3.00 -14.23 8.47
CA PRO A 249 1.80 -15.05 8.56
C PRO A 249 0.55 -14.18 8.50
N LYS A 250 -0.48 -14.74 7.86
CA LYS A 250 -1.82 -14.15 7.88
C LYS A 250 -2.24 -14.02 9.33
N GLY A 251 -2.33 -12.79 9.79
CA GLY A 251 -2.82 -12.50 11.13
C GLY A 251 -1.87 -11.90 12.13
N ILE A 252 -0.56 -11.91 11.87
CA ILE A 252 0.35 -11.05 12.65
C ILE A 252 -0.03 -9.57 12.48
N PHE A 253 -0.54 -9.24 11.28
CA PHE A 253 -1.15 -7.96 10.98
C PHE A 253 -2.59 -8.24 10.49
N THR A 254 -3.43 -8.84 11.34
CA THR A 254 -4.71 -9.51 10.96
C THR A 254 -5.80 -8.62 10.42
N ALA A 255 -5.73 -7.32 10.59
CA ALA A 255 -6.81 -6.44 10.20
C ALA A 255 -6.36 -5.57 9.05
N ARG A 256 -7.26 -5.22 8.15
CA ARG A 256 -7.29 -3.84 7.66
C ARG A 256 -7.23 -2.95 8.91
N TRP A 257 -6.06 -2.40 9.25
CA TRP A 257 -5.86 -1.88 10.60
C TRP A 257 -6.85 -0.78 10.91
N ASP A 258 -7.30 -0.79 12.16
CA ASP A 258 -8.16 0.22 12.75
C ASP A 258 -7.57 1.59 12.50
N TYR A 259 -8.34 2.39 11.79
CA TYR A 259 -8.06 3.77 11.55
C TYR A 259 -7.58 4.47 12.82
N VAL A 260 -6.38 5.03 12.74
CA VAL A 260 -5.82 5.81 13.84
C VAL A 260 -6.50 7.17 13.81
N ARG A 261 -7.18 7.51 14.91
CA ARG A 261 -7.67 8.88 15.14
C ARG A 261 -6.46 9.69 15.56
N PHE A 262 -5.92 10.46 14.63
CA PHE A 262 -4.97 11.49 15.00
C PHE A 262 -5.77 12.65 15.63
N PRO A 263 -5.37 13.16 16.80
CA PRO A 263 -5.62 14.57 17.07
C PRO A 263 -5.03 15.35 15.88
N GLN A 264 -5.67 16.42 15.43
CA GLN A 264 -5.03 17.33 14.45
C GLN A 264 -3.64 17.64 14.99
N ILE A 265 -2.59 17.08 14.39
CA ILE A 265 -1.24 17.59 14.58
C ILE A 265 -1.27 18.87 13.76
N ILE A 266 -1.67 19.96 14.40
CA ILE A 266 -1.51 21.30 13.87
C ILE A 266 0.00 21.51 13.91
N TYR A 267 0.61 21.44 12.73
CA TYR A 267 1.96 21.93 12.55
C TYR A 267 1.80 23.44 12.42
N GLU A 268 2.30 24.18 13.41
CA GLU A 268 2.62 25.60 13.25
C GLU A 268 3.77 25.76 12.24
#